data_AF-M1C864-F1
#
_entry.id   AF-M1C864-F1
#
_cell.length_a   1.000
_cell.length_b   1.000
_cell.length_c   1.000
_cell.angle_alpha   90.00
_cell.angle_beta   90.00
_cell.angle_gamma   90.00
#
_symmetry.space_group_name_H-M   'P 1'
#
loop_
_entity.id
_entity.type
_entity.pdbx_description
1 polymer ?
#
loop_
_entity_poly.entity_id
_entity_poly.type
_entity_poly.pdbx_seq_one_letter_code
_entity_poly.pdbx_strand_id
1 'polypeptide(L)'
;MPHIKTFLRYNGQSLAWFLLTSSNLSKAAWGTLQKNNSQLMIRSYELGVLFLPSSVKRGCGFSCTNNGYPSEDETSMHEGKKIKLVTLAWQGKGNDDSSEVIKLPVPYELPPKPYSPEDIPWSWDRRYTKKDIYGQVWPR
;
A
#
# COMPACT_ATOMS: atom_id res chain seq x y z
N MET A 1 -10.95 11.49 10.15
CA MET A 1 -11.29 10.55 9.06
C MET A 1 -10.07 10.36 8.18
N PRO A 2 -9.76 9.14 7.74
CA PRO A 2 -8.56 8.88 6.95
C PRO A 2 -8.64 9.54 5.57
N HIS A 3 -7.59 10.28 5.19
CA HIS A 3 -7.37 10.78 3.83
C HIS A 3 -6.20 10.07 3.12
N ILE A 4 -5.52 9.15 3.82
CA ILE A 4 -4.50 8.24 3.30
C ILE A 4 -5.15 7.11 2.47
N LYS A 5 -4.45 6.61 1.44
CA LYS A 5 -4.90 5.46 0.65
C LYS A 5 -3.80 4.41 0.63
N THR A 6 -4.14 3.23 1.11
CA THR A 6 -3.20 2.11 1.25
C THR A 6 -3.84 0.85 0.70
N PHE A 7 -3.02 0.06 0.01
CA PHE A 7 -3.40 -1.26 -0.47
C PHE A 7 -2.35 -2.25 0.03
N LEU A 8 -2.76 -3.43 0.47
CA LEU A 8 -1.83 -4.44 0.96
C LEU A 8 -2.39 -5.85 0.78
N ARG A 9 -1.49 -6.82 0.78
CA ARG A 9 -1.82 -8.24 0.94
C ARG A 9 -1.18 -8.76 2.22
N TYR A 10 -1.99 -9.24 3.15
CA TYR A 10 -1.54 -9.67 4.47
C TYR A 10 -1.99 -11.09 4.82
N ASN A 11 -1.25 -11.73 5.74
CA ASN A 11 -1.64 -12.92 6.47
C ASN A 11 -1.21 -12.74 7.93
N GLY A 12 -2.18 -12.58 8.84
CA GLY A 12 -1.92 -12.10 10.19
C GLY A 12 -1.19 -10.75 10.17
N GLN A 13 0.02 -10.70 10.71
CA GLN A 13 0.86 -9.50 10.71
C GLN A 13 1.99 -9.55 9.65
N SER A 14 2.00 -10.57 8.77
CA SER A 14 2.94 -10.67 7.66
C SER A 14 2.39 -10.00 6.41
N LEU A 15 3.23 -9.28 5.67
CA LEU A 15 2.86 -8.55 4.46
C LEU A 15 3.56 -9.16 3.24
N ALA A 16 2.78 -9.51 2.21
CA ALA A 16 3.32 -9.90 0.91
C ALA A 16 3.68 -8.69 0.05
N TRP A 17 3.06 -7.54 0.30
CA TRP A 17 3.39 -6.23 -0.26
C TRP A 17 2.54 -5.16 0.43
N PHE A 18 2.99 -3.90 0.36
CA PHE A 18 2.26 -2.75 0.86
C PHE A 18 2.43 -1.58 -0.12
N LEU A 19 1.34 -0.91 -0.47
CA LEU A 19 1.31 0.24 -1.37
C LEU A 19 0.73 1.44 -0.64
N LEU A 20 1.48 2.53 -0.60
CA LEU A 20 1.01 3.85 -0.20
C LEU A 20 0.86 4.71 -1.44
N THR A 21 -0.32 5.26 -1.69
CA THR A 21 -0.62 5.97 -2.96
C THR A 21 -1.57 7.15 -2.76
N SER A 22 -1.65 8.03 -3.75
CA SER A 22 -2.72 9.03 -3.88
C SER A 22 -4.03 8.42 -4.41
N SER A 23 -3.98 7.26 -5.08
CA SER A 23 -5.10 6.63 -5.76
C SER A 23 -6.24 6.20 -4.82
N ASN A 24 -7.40 6.86 -4.94
CA ASN A 24 -8.66 6.32 -4.40
C ASN A 24 -9.11 5.07 -5.16
N LEU A 25 -10.10 4.34 -4.62
CA LEU A 25 -10.74 3.21 -5.31
C LEU A 25 -11.66 3.72 -6.43
N SER A 26 -11.10 4.09 -7.58
CA SER A 26 -11.86 4.57 -8.74
C SER A 26 -11.23 4.14 -10.06
N LYS A 27 -12.08 4.01 -11.10
CA LYS A 27 -11.61 3.74 -12.48
C LYS A 27 -10.78 4.89 -13.04
N ALA A 28 -10.97 6.11 -12.57
CA ALA A 28 -10.19 7.25 -13.04
C ALA A 28 -8.72 7.14 -12.60
N ALA A 29 -8.49 6.70 -11.35
CA ALA A 29 -7.18 6.51 -10.76
C ALA A 29 -6.48 5.22 -11.23
N TRP A 30 -7.20 4.10 -11.26
CA TRP A 30 -6.61 2.77 -11.57
C TRP A 30 -6.70 2.37 -13.04
N GLY A 31 -7.52 3.09 -13.80
CA GLY A 31 -7.81 2.78 -15.18
C GLY A 31 -8.90 1.72 -15.37
N THR A 32 -9.35 1.61 -16.62
CA THR A 32 -10.30 0.58 -17.06
C THR A 32 -9.90 0.08 -18.45
N LEU A 33 -10.04 -1.21 -18.69
CA LEU A 33 -9.84 -1.79 -20.02
C LEU A 33 -10.97 -1.35 -20.97
N GLN A 34 -10.60 -1.01 -22.21
CA GLN A 34 -11.47 -0.54 -23.28
C GLN A 34 -11.03 -1.14 -24.63
N LYS A 35 -11.80 -0.90 -25.69
CA LYS A 35 -11.53 -1.37 -27.06
C LYS A 35 -11.16 -2.85 -27.11
N ASN A 36 -12.08 -3.71 -26.64
CA ASN A 36 -11.87 -5.17 -26.54
C ASN A 36 -10.59 -5.54 -25.78
N ASN A 37 -10.37 -4.89 -24.63
CA ASN A 37 -9.21 -5.08 -23.74
C ASN A 37 -7.84 -4.73 -24.35
N SER A 38 -7.79 -4.01 -25.47
CA SER A 38 -6.54 -3.56 -26.09
C SER A 38 -6.01 -2.24 -25.52
N GLN A 39 -6.82 -1.48 -24.79
CA GLN A 39 -6.44 -0.17 -24.24
C GLN A 39 -6.76 -0.08 -22.75
N LEU A 40 -5.77 0.27 -21.92
CA LEU A 40 -5.99 0.68 -20.53
C LEU A 40 -6.16 2.20 -20.46
N MET A 41 -7.34 2.67 -20.07
CA MET A 41 -7.68 4.10 -20.04
C MET A 41 -7.63 4.65 -18.61
N ILE A 42 -6.72 5.58 -18.34
CA ILE A 42 -6.53 6.28 -17.04
C ILE A 42 -6.95 7.74 -17.22
N ARG A 43 -7.62 8.33 -16.21
CA ARG A 43 -8.17 9.71 -16.27
C ARG A 43 -7.57 10.67 -15.25
N SER A 44 -6.70 10.19 -14.37
CA SER A 44 -6.11 10.97 -13.28
C SER A 44 -4.61 10.71 -13.17
N TYR A 45 -3.87 11.74 -12.78
CA TYR A 45 -2.47 11.60 -12.39
C TYR A 45 -2.41 11.13 -10.94
N GLU A 46 -1.76 9.99 -10.71
CA GLU A 46 -1.64 9.38 -9.40
C GLU A 46 -0.21 8.87 -9.23
N LEU A 47 0.27 8.82 -7.98
CA LEU A 47 1.60 8.31 -7.66
C LEU A 47 1.58 7.58 -6.32
N GLY A 48 2.40 6.53 -6.22
CA GLY A 48 2.56 5.77 -4.98
C GLY A 48 3.91 5.07 -4.88
N VAL A 49 4.20 4.56 -3.69
CA VAL A 49 5.40 3.79 -3.38
C VAL A 49 4.99 2.38 -2.99
N LEU A 50 5.53 1.39 -3.70
CA LEU A 50 5.29 -0.03 -3.47
C LEU A 50 6.45 -0.65 -2.68
N PHE A 51 6.14 -1.23 -1.54
CA PHE A 51 7.06 -2.00 -0.71
C PHE A 51 6.88 -3.49 -1.02
N LEU A 52 7.94 -4.12 -1.49
CA LEU A 52 7.98 -5.54 -1.84
C LEU A 52 8.95 -6.30 -0.91
N PRO A 53 8.59 -7.51 -0.46
CA PRO A 53 9.56 -8.48 0.03
C PRO A 53 10.55 -8.75 -1.10
N SER A 54 11.83 -8.83 -0.77
CA SER A 54 12.89 -8.79 -1.75
C SER A 54 14.01 -9.73 -1.37
N SER A 55 14.67 -10.32 -2.36
CA SER A 55 16.01 -10.90 -2.23
C SER A 55 17.05 -10.06 -2.97
N VAL A 56 16.76 -8.77 -3.20
CA VAL A 56 17.49 -7.89 -4.13
C VAL A 56 18.98 -7.91 -3.81
N LYS A 57 19.74 -8.33 -4.82
CA LYS A 57 21.18 -8.15 -4.90
C LYS A 57 21.46 -6.65 -4.79
N ARG A 58 22.38 -6.25 -3.89
CA ARG A 58 22.90 -4.87 -3.85
C ARG A 58 23.33 -4.49 -5.27
N GLY A 59 22.67 -3.53 -5.91
CA GLY A 59 23.11 -3.02 -7.22
C GLY A 59 22.04 -2.66 -8.26
N CYS A 60 20.73 -2.92 -8.08
CA CYS A 60 19.76 -2.45 -9.08
C CYS A 60 19.42 -0.96 -8.89
N GLY A 61 20.15 -0.09 -9.58
CA GLY A 61 19.74 1.30 -9.78
C GLY A 61 18.63 1.39 -10.82
N PHE A 62 17.71 2.34 -10.66
CA PHE A 62 16.78 2.76 -11.71
C PHE A 62 16.89 4.28 -11.83
N SER A 63 17.28 4.78 -13.00
CA SER A 63 17.34 6.21 -13.28
C SER A 63 16.25 6.59 -14.28
N CYS A 64 15.47 7.61 -13.94
CA CYS A 64 14.54 8.28 -14.87
C CYS A 64 15.21 9.41 -15.67
N THR A 65 16.54 9.57 -15.57
CA THR A 65 17.29 10.64 -16.24
C THR A 65 18.49 10.08 -17.00
N ASN A 66 18.86 10.74 -18.10
CA ASN A 66 19.90 10.26 -19.02
C ASN A 66 21.34 10.28 -18.46
N ASN A 67 21.57 10.70 -17.21
CA ASN A 67 22.93 10.72 -16.66
C ASN A 67 23.31 9.33 -16.16
N GLY A 68 24.33 8.78 -16.82
CA GLY A 68 24.70 7.37 -16.85
C GLY A 68 24.97 6.71 -15.50
N TYR A 69 24.79 5.40 -15.50
CA TYR A 69 25.26 4.50 -14.45
C TYR A 69 26.77 4.68 -14.24
N PRO A 70 27.28 4.69 -13.00
CA PRO A 70 28.67 4.33 -12.76
C PRO A 70 28.87 2.90 -13.28
N SER A 71 29.97 2.70 -14.00
CA SER A 71 30.41 1.44 -14.59
C SER A 71 30.25 0.25 -13.64
N GLU A 72 29.86 -0.89 -14.23
CA GLU A 72 29.75 -2.20 -13.61
C GLU A 72 30.96 -2.51 -12.73
N ASP A 73 30.78 -2.42 -11.41
CA ASP A 73 31.69 -3.06 -10.46
C ASP A 73 31.35 -4.56 -10.45
N GLU A 74 32.35 -5.40 -10.72
CA GLU A 74 32.29 -6.86 -10.62
C GLU A 74 31.84 -7.27 -9.21
N THR A 75 30.53 -7.35 -9.00
CA THR A 75 29.99 -7.71 -7.70
C THR A 75 29.74 -9.21 -7.70
N SER A 76 30.63 -9.92 -7.00
CA SER A 76 30.48 -11.30 -6.55
C SER A 76 29.02 -11.64 -6.25
N MET A 77 28.58 -12.82 -6.70
CA MET A 77 27.24 -13.35 -6.41
C MET A 77 27.06 -13.58 -4.91
N HIS A 78 26.70 -12.53 -4.16
CA HIS A 78 26.19 -12.66 -2.81
C HIS A 78 24.68 -12.92 -2.92
N GLU A 79 24.23 -14.09 -2.46
CA GLU A 79 22.81 -14.35 -2.22
C GLU A 79 22.25 -13.24 -1.34
N GLY A 80 21.34 -12.43 -1.89
CA GLY A 80 20.73 -11.33 -1.18
C GLY A 80 19.94 -11.85 0.02
N LYS A 81 20.15 -11.22 1.20
CA LYS A 81 19.41 -11.55 2.41
C LYS A 81 17.91 -11.41 2.15
N LYS A 82 17.12 -12.42 2.50
CA LYS A 82 15.69 -12.45 2.21
C LYS A 82 14.96 -11.44 3.10
N ILE A 83 14.31 -10.45 2.51
CA ILE A 83 13.54 -9.44 3.25
C ILE A 83 12.12 -9.93 3.48
N LYS A 84 11.68 -9.89 4.74
CA LYS A 84 10.31 -10.14 5.18
C LYS A 84 9.67 -8.84 5.64
N LEU A 85 8.53 -8.48 5.04
CA LEU A 85 7.73 -7.35 5.47
C LEU A 85 6.69 -7.80 6.51
N VAL A 86 6.61 -7.08 7.62
CA VAL A 86 5.63 -7.32 8.69
C VAL A 86 5.07 -6.01 9.22
N THR A 87 3.96 -6.04 9.96
CA THR A 87 3.46 -4.84 10.64
C THR A 87 4.22 -4.58 11.96
N LEU A 88 4.01 -3.40 12.56
CA LEU A 88 4.52 -3.08 13.89
C LEU A 88 4.00 -4.03 14.99
N ALA A 89 2.80 -4.59 14.82
CA ALA A 89 2.19 -5.52 15.77
C ALA A 89 2.73 -6.96 15.68
N TRP A 90 3.67 -7.24 14.77
CA TRP A 90 4.26 -8.57 14.64
C TRP A 90 5.18 -8.91 15.82
N GLN A 91 4.85 -10.02 16.50
CA GLN A 91 5.50 -10.52 17.73
C GLN A 91 6.44 -11.71 17.49
N GLY A 92 6.66 -12.13 16.24
CA GLY A 92 7.48 -13.31 15.98
C GLY A 92 8.96 -13.09 16.37
N LYS A 93 9.64 -14.16 16.80
CA LYS A 93 11.09 -14.18 16.92
C LYS A 93 11.68 -14.38 15.53
N GLY A 94 12.61 -13.53 15.11
CA GLY A 94 13.41 -13.74 13.91
C GLY A 94 14.32 -14.95 14.13
N ASN A 95 13.78 -16.15 13.98
CA ASN A 95 14.48 -17.41 14.27
C ASN A 95 15.22 -17.96 13.04
N ASP A 96 15.21 -17.21 11.93
CA ASP A 96 15.80 -17.61 10.66
C ASP A 96 16.89 -16.57 10.34
N ASP A 97 18.14 -16.91 10.68
CA ASP A 97 19.35 -16.06 10.58
C ASP A 97 19.55 -15.46 9.17
N SER A 98 18.92 -16.10 8.18
CA SER A 98 19.00 -15.78 6.76
C SER A 98 18.10 -14.61 6.31
N SER A 99 17.13 -14.17 7.12
CA SER A 99 16.10 -13.21 6.68
C SER A 99 16.12 -11.89 7.45
N GLU A 100 16.12 -10.76 6.75
CA GLU A 100 15.97 -9.42 7.33
C GLU A 100 14.48 -9.10 7.49
N VAL A 101 14.06 -8.59 8.65
CA VAL A 101 12.67 -8.24 8.91
C VAL A 101 12.51 -6.73 8.91
N ILE A 102 11.69 -6.21 7.98
CA ILE A 102 11.30 -4.80 7.94
C ILE A 102 9.88 -4.67 8.48
N LYS A 103 9.73 -3.86 9.54
CA LYS A 103 8.43 -3.53 10.11
C LYS A 103 7.87 -2.27 9.46
N LEU A 104 6.69 -2.38 8.85
CA LEU A 104 5.98 -1.26 8.23
C LEU A 104 4.86 -0.74 9.15
N PRO A 105 4.69 0.60 9.26
CA PRO A 105 3.65 1.21 10.07
C PRO A 105 2.29 1.18 9.35
N VAL A 106 1.63 0.03 9.35
CA VAL A 106 0.23 -0.06 8.88
C VAL A 106 -0.65 0.73 9.86
N PRO A 107 -1.30 1.84 9.44
CA PRO A 107 -1.89 2.83 10.35
C PRO A 107 -3.31 2.47 10.82
N TYR A 108 -3.68 1.19 10.73
CA TYR A 108 -4.96 0.64 11.13
C TYR A 108 -4.80 -0.82 11.55
N GLU A 109 -5.76 -1.32 12.31
CA GLU A 109 -5.74 -2.67 12.84
C GLU A 109 -5.99 -3.73 11.76
N LEU A 110 -5.35 -4.89 11.93
CA LEU A 110 -5.55 -6.09 11.12
C LEU A 110 -5.97 -7.27 12.02
N PRO A 111 -7.01 -8.04 11.66
CA PRO A 111 -7.83 -7.89 10.45
C PRO A 111 -8.80 -6.70 10.52
N PRO A 112 -9.19 -6.09 9.37
CA PRO A 112 -10.22 -5.07 9.35
C PRO A 112 -11.53 -5.60 9.93
N LYS A 113 -12.19 -4.79 10.75
CA LYS A 113 -13.50 -5.11 11.32
C LYS A 113 -14.59 -4.97 10.24
N PRO A 114 -15.37 -6.02 9.93
CA PRO A 114 -16.52 -5.89 9.05
C PRO A 114 -17.57 -4.94 9.62
N TYR A 115 -18.33 -4.31 8.73
CA TYR A 115 -19.47 -3.49 9.12
C TYR A 115 -20.55 -4.36 9.77
N SER A 116 -21.21 -3.82 10.79
CA SER A 116 -22.44 -4.38 11.33
C SER A 116 -23.61 -4.15 10.34
N PRO A 117 -24.73 -4.88 10.48
CA PRO A 117 -25.92 -4.65 9.66
C PRO A 117 -26.48 -3.22 9.76
N GLU A 118 -26.22 -2.52 10.86
CA GLU A 118 -26.69 -1.15 11.11
C GLU A 118 -25.71 -0.08 10.59
N ASP A 119 -24.47 -0.47 10.25
CA ASP A 119 -23.46 0.45 9.74
C ASP A 119 -23.77 0.88 8.31
N ILE A 120 -23.56 2.16 8.04
CA ILE A 120 -23.70 2.75 6.71
C ILE A 120 -22.39 3.44 6.31
N PRO A 121 -21.92 3.26 5.06
CA PRO A 121 -20.78 4.02 4.57
C PRO A 121 -21.14 5.51 4.58
N TRP A 122 -20.16 6.33 4.96
CA TRP A 122 -20.31 7.77 4.88
C TRP A 122 -20.49 8.21 3.42
N SER A 123 -21.55 8.97 3.18
CA SER A 123 -21.80 9.72 1.96
C SER A 123 -22.06 11.19 2.29
N TRP A 124 -21.39 12.09 1.59
CA TRP A 124 -21.41 13.54 1.85
C TRP A 124 -22.72 14.22 1.42
N ASP A 125 -23.49 13.60 0.54
CA ASP A 125 -24.78 14.09 0.03
C ASP A 125 -25.99 13.58 0.83
N ARG A 126 -25.76 12.66 1.79
CA ARG A 126 -26.80 12.09 2.64
C ARG A 126 -27.07 12.98 3.85
N ARG A 127 -28.32 13.01 4.33
CA ARG A 127 -28.69 13.67 5.60
C ARG A 127 -28.51 12.70 6.79
N TYR A 128 -27.80 13.16 7.82
CA TYR A 128 -27.61 12.50 9.11
C TYR A 128 -28.16 13.39 10.22
N THR A 129 -29.23 12.94 10.86
CA THR A 129 -29.95 13.70 11.91
C THR A 129 -29.41 13.44 13.31
N LYS A 130 -28.57 12.41 13.49
CA LYS A 130 -27.89 12.15 14.76
C LYS A 130 -26.81 13.20 14.98
N LYS A 131 -26.80 13.80 16.17
CA LYS A 131 -25.78 14.77 16.55
C LYS A 131 -24.39 14.12 16.59
N ASP A 132 -23.41 14.81 16.00
CA ASP A 132 -22.00 14.45 16.06
C ASP A 132 -21.39 14.79 17.43
N ILE A 133 -20.08 14.60 17.56
CA ILE A 133 -19.32 14.90 18.79
C ILE A 133 -19.35 16.39 19.20
N TYR A 134 -19.78 17.29 18.31
CA TYR A 134 -19.93 18.72 18.55
C TYR A 134 -21.41 19.13 18.68
N GLY A 135 -22.34 18.18 18.73
CA GLY A 135 -23.76 18.46 18.86
C GLY A 135 -24.44 18.89 17.55
N GLN A 136 -23.76 18.78 16.40
CA GLN A 136 -24.23 19.23 15.08
C GLN A 136 -24.74 18.07 14.22
N VAL A 137 -25.55 18.38 13.21
CA VAL A 137 -26.05 17.41 12.22
C VAL A 137 -25.43 17.67 10.84
N TRP A 138 -25.65 16.77 9.87
CA TRP A 138 -25.15 16.94 8.50
C TRP A 138 -26.28 16.76 7.47
N PRO A 139 -26.42 17.64 6.45
CA PRO A 139 -25.81 18.96 6.38
C PRO A 139 -26.29 19.84 7.55
N ARG A 140 -25.51 20.88 7.87
CA ARG A 140 -25.86 21.85 8.92
C ARG A 140 -27.10 22.66 8.57
#